data_AF-A0A383ASV1-F1
#
_entry.id   AF-A0A383ASV1-F1
#
_cell.length_a   1.000
_cell.length_b   1.000
_cell.length_c   1.000
_cell.angle_alpha   90.00
_cell.angle_beta   90.00
_cell.angle_gamma   90.00
#
_symmetry.space_group_name_H-M   'P 1'
#
loop_
_entity.id
_entity.type
_entity.pdbx_description
1 polymer ?
#
loop_
_entity_poly.entity_id
_entity_poly.type
_entity_poly.pdbx_seq_one_letter_code
_entity_poly.pdbx_strand_id
1 'polypeptide(L)'
;MIISELSELQRRTLFAKFAKIAYKNKDEAFQSGKFWGFGKVNFFDVEGAQAYLFSNDTDVIITCRGTQPGEMNDIFADLEVFKSDSVTGTKIHQGFKEEVDKIYNEVEDKVELQPGKKIWACGHSLGGAMATILA
;
A
#
# COMPACT_ATOMS: atom_id res chain seq x y z
N MET A 1 15.46 1.99 12.59
CA MET A 1 14.79 0.69 12.82
C MET A 1 14.94 -0.11 11.54
N ILE A 2 15.37 -1.36 11.63
CA ILE A 2 15.50 -2.26 10.49
C ILE A 2 14.39 -3.31 10.62
N ILE A 3 13.48 -3.39 9.65
CA ILE A 3 12.26 -4.22 9.82
C ILE A 3 12.59 -5.72 9.85
N SER A 4 13.61 -6.15 9.12
CA SER A 4 14.05 -7.55 9.08
C SER A 4 14.57 -8.08 10.42
N GLU A 5 14.98 -7.19 11.34
CA GLU A 5 15.46 -7.57 12.68
C GLU A 5 14.33 -7.70 13.71
N LEU A 6 13.10 -7.28 13.36
CA LEU A 6 11.95 -7.42 14.24
C LEU A 6 11.50 -8.89 14.32
N SER A 7 11.04 -9.30 15.51
CA SER A 7 10.32 -10.56 15.65
C SER A 7 9.04 -10.54 14.80
N GLU A 8 8.52 -11.72 14.47
CA GLU A 8 7.33 -11.83 13.65
C GLU A 8 6.12 -11.08 14.22
N LEU A 9 5.91 -11.16 15.54
CA LEU A 9 4.83 -10.44 16.22
C LEU A 9 4.99 -8.92 16.11
N GLN A 10 6.21 -8.42 16.29
CA GLN A 10 6.51 -6.99 16.17
C GLN A 10 6.28 -6.51 14.74
N ARG A 11 6.73 -7.28 13.74
CA ARG A 11 6.54 -6.97 12.32
C ARG A 11 5.06 -6.96 11.92
N ARG A 12 4.28 -7.98 12.33
CA ARG A 12 2.82 -8.01 12.12
C ARG A 12 2.12 -6.81 12.74
N THR A 13 2.50 -6.45 13.97
CA THR A 13 1.96 -5.28 14.67
C THR A 13 2.32 -3.97 13.98
N LEU A 14 3.55 -3.85 13.48
CA LEU A 14 4.00 -2.69 12.72
C LEU A 14 3.15 -2.52 11.46
N PHE A 15 3.00 -3.56 10.64
CA PHE A 15 2.22 -3.48 9.41
C PHE A 15 0.73 -3.25 9.64
N ALA A 16 0.15 -3.79 10.72
CA ALA A 16 -1.22 -3.44 11.11
C ALA A 16 -1.38 -1.94 11.44
N LYS A 17 -0.37 -1.33 12.08
CA LYS A 17 -0.36 0.12 12.34
C LYS A 17 -0.21 0.93 11.04
N PHE A 18 0.67 0.51 10.13
CA PHE A 18 0.85 1.18 8.84
C PHE A 18 -0.39 1.06 7.94
N ALA A 19 -1.05 -0.09 7.91
CA ALA A 19 -2.34 -0.26 7.25
C ALA A 19 -3.41 0.70 7.80
N LYS A 20 -3.40 0.98 9.11
CA LYS A 20 -4.27 2.01 9.70
C LYS A 20 -3.84 3.43 9.31
N ILE A 21 -2.54 3.69 9.21
CA ILE A 21 -1.99 5.00 8.81
C ILE A 21 -2.41 5.36 7.37
N ALA A 22 -2.63 4.39 6.49
CA ALA A 22 -3.08 4.64 5.12
C ALA A 22 -4.39 5.46 5.03
N TYR A 23 -5.22 5.44 6.07
CA TYR A 23 -6.48 6.20 6.14
C TYR A 23 -6.33 7.63 6.69
N LYS A 24 -5.12 8.03 7.10
CA LYS A 24 -4.84 9.35 7.65
C LYS A 24 -4.54 10.36 6.55
N ASN A 25 -4.66 11.65 6.88
CA ASN A 25 -4.21 12.72 5.99
C ASN A 25 -2.67 12.77 5.92
N LYS A 26 -2.12 13.55 4.96
CA LYS A 26 -0.68 13.58 4.67
C LYS A 26 0.16 13.99 5.87
N ASP A 27 -0.29 14.97 6.66
CA ASP A 27 0.45 15.48 7.80
C ASP A 27 0.52 14.44 8.92
N GLU A 28 -0.61 13.82 9.25
CA GLU A 28 -0.66 12.78 10.26
C GLU A 28 0.11 11.52 9.84
N ALA A 29 0.07 11.18 8.55
CA ALA A 29 0.85 10.09 7.98
C ALA A 29 2.36 10.40 8.08
N PHE A 30 2.79 11.60 7.70
CA PHE A 30 4.17 12.05 7.85
C PHE A 30 4.65 12.00 9.30
N GLN A 31 3.88 12.53 10.25
CA GLN A 31 4.23 12.46 11.67
C GLN A 31 4.31 11.01 12.18
N SER A 32 3.39 10.15 11.73
CA SER A 32 3.41 8.72 12.08
C SER A 32 4.67 8.04 11.51
N GLY A 33 5.00 8.28 10.24
CA GLY A 33 6.22 7.77 9.60
C GLY A 33 7.47 8.19 10.37
N LYS A 34 7.59 9.48 10.67
CA LYS A 34 8.71 10.04 11.44
C LYS A 34 8.82 9.39 12.82
N PHE A 35 7.71 9.21 13.54
CA PHE A 35 7.68 8.53 14.84
C PHE A 35 8.23 7.10 14.77
N TRP A 36 7.93 6.37 13.69
CA TRP A 36 8.44 5.01 13.45
C TRP A 36 9.84 4.98 12.79
N GLY A 37 10.49 6.13 12.61
CA GLY A 37 11.84 6.21 12.03
C GLY A 37 11.88 6.20 10.50
N PHE A 38 10.77 6.53 9.82
CA PHE A 38 10.69 6.75 8.38
C PHE A 38 10.63 8.25 8.09
N GLY A 39 11.77 8.85 7.74
CA GLY A 39 11.92 10.29 7.56
C GLY A 39 11.42 10.81 6.21
N LYS A 40 11.16 9.94 5.23
CA LYS A 40 10.66 10.29 3.91
C LYS A 40 9.31 9.63 3.67
N VAL A 41 8.35 10.40 3.15
CA VAL A 41 7.00 9.93 2.84
C VAL A 41 6.58 10.48 1.48
N ASN A 42 6.16 9.58 0.59
CA ASN A 42 5.47 9.92 -0.66
C ASN A 42 4.00 9.50 -0.53
N PHE A 43 3.11 10.25 -1.16
CA PHE A 43 1.67 9.98 -1.17
C PHE A 43 1.15 10.01 -2.60
N PHE A 44 0.38 8.99 -2.95
CA PHE A 44 -0.24 8.79 -4.25
C PHE A 44 -1.76 8.80 -4.05
N ASP A 45 -2.47 9.52 -4.92
CA ASP A 45 -3.91 9.70 -4.85
C ASP A 45 -4.45 9.96 -6.26
N VAL A 46 -4.92 8.91 -6.91
CA VAL A 46 -5.41 8.94 -8.28
C VAL A 46 -6.79 8.29 -8.32
N GLU A 47 -7.83 9.08 -8.54
CA GLU A 47 -9.22 8.59 -8.69
C GLU A 47 -9.66 7.61 -7.59
N GLY A 48 -9.31 7.91 -6.34
CA GLY A 48 -9.65 7.09 -5.17
C GLY A 48 -8.60 6.04 -4.79
N ALA A 49 -7.71 5.65 -5.71
CA ALA A 49 -6.59 4.76 -5.43
C ALA A 49 -5.53 5.52 -4.64
N GLN A 50 -5.32 5.11 -3.39
CA GLN A 50 -4.44 5.82 -2.47
C GLN A 50 -3.39 4.92 -1.84
N ALA A 51 -2.15 5.41 -1.83
CA ALA A 51 -1.04 4.76 -1.16
C ALA A 51 -0.05 5.76 -0.57
N TYR A 52 0.63 5.34 0.50
CA TYR A 52 1.82 6.02 0.99
C TYR A 52 3.04 5.12 0.82
N LEU A 53 4.18 5.73 0.53
CA LEU A 53 5.49 5.07 0.55
C LEU A 53 6.34 5.74 1.62
N PHE A 54 6.67 4.99 2.66
CA PHE A 54 7.51 5.42 3.78
C PHE A 54 8.92 4.86 3.59
N SER A 55 9.95 5.69 3.70
CA SER A 55 11.34 5.23 3.56
C SER A 55 12.23 5.69 4.71
N ASN A 56 13.12 4.80 5.11
CA ASN A 56 14.29 5.09 5.93
C ASN A 56 15.55 4.65 5.18
N ASP A 57 16.68 4.48 5.86
CA ASP A 57 17.94 4.12 5.19
C ASP A 57 17.98 2.66 4.70
N THR A 58 17.20 1.75 5.31
CA THR A 58 17.25 0.30 5.05
C THR A 58 15.98 -0.28 4.44
N ASP A 59 14.84 0.36 4.65
CA ASP A 59 13.52 -0.19 4.39
C ASP A 59 12.60 0.83 3.70
N VAL A 60 11.70 0.29 2.89
CA VAL A 60 10.56 0.98 2.27
C VAL A 60 9.27 0.25 2.66
N ILE A 61 8.27 0.97 3.16
CA ILE A 61 6.92 0.44 3.38
C ILE A 61 5.95 1.12 2.42
N ILE A 62 5.38 0.35 1.50
CA ILE A 62 4.23 0.71 0.69
C ILE A 62 2.99 0.37 1.50
N THR A 63 2.12 1.34 1.76
CA THR A 63 0.84 1.10 2.42
C THR A 63 -0.32 1.62 1.58
N CYS A 64 -1.24 0.72 1.24
CA CYS A 64 -2.39 1.03 0.42
C CYS A 64 -3.63 1.22 1.30
N ARG A 65 -4.38 2.28 1.03
CA ARG A 65 -5.64 2.55 1.72
C ARG A 65 -6.72 1.65 1.12
N GLY A 66 -7.57 1.08 1.98
CA GLY A 66 -8.78 0.42 1.52
C GLY A 66 -9.95 1.40 1.38
N THR A 67 -11.12 0.86 1.04
CA THR A 67 -12.36 1.62 0.93
C THR A 67 -12.78 2.23 2.27
N GLN A 68 -13.48 3.37 2.23
CA GLN A 68 -14.20 3.85 3.40
C GLN A 68 -15.57 3.17 3.54
N PRO A 69 -16.15 3.10 4.75
CA PRO A 69 -17.42 2.42 4.98
C PRO A 69 -18.58 2.88 4.07
N GLY A 70 -18.59 4.14 3.62
CA GLY A 70 -19.60 4.67 2.70
C GLY A 70 -19.42 4.21 1.24
N GLU A 71 -18.20 3.83 0.85
CA GLU A 71 -17.81 3.42 -0.51
C GLU A 71 -17.71 1.89 -0.63
N MET A 72 -17.76 1.17 0.49
CA MET A 72 -17.68 -0.29 0.54
C MET A 72 -18.76 -0.95 -0.32
N ASN A 73 -20.01 -0.48 -0.25
CA ASN A 73 -21.11 -1.12 -0.97
C ASN A 73 -20.97 -0.97 -2.50
N ASP A 74 -20.59 0.22 -2.96
CA ASP A 74 -20.38 0.49 -4.39
C ASP A 74 -19.21 -0.33 -4.92
N ILE A 75 -18.11 -0.40 -4.15
CA ILE A 75 -16.96 -1.21 -4.54
C ILE A 75 -17.28 -2.69 -4.46
N PHE A 76 -18.05 -3.19 -3.49
CA PHE A 76 -18.49 -4.60 -3.50
C PHE A 76 -19.39 -4.93 -4.69
N ALA A 77 -20.24 -3.99 -5.12
CA ALA A 77 -21.05 -4.13 -6.33
C ALA A 77 -20.19 -4.15 -7.60
N ASP A 78 -19.18 -3.27 -7.71
CA ASP A 78 -18.20 -3.28 -8.81
C ASP A 78 -17.26 -4.51 -8.74
N LEU A 79 -17.04 -5.03 -7.53
CA LEU A 79 -16.31 -6.27 -7.26
C LEU A 79 -17.16 -7.52 -7.49
N GLU A 80 -18.42 -7.42 -7.94
CA GLU A 80 -19.17 -8.57 -8.47
C GLU A 80 -18.63 -9.03 -9.85
N VAL A 81 -17.36 -9.44 -9.81
CA VAL A 81 -16.72 -10.55 -10.50
C VAL A 81 -16.70 -10.52 -12.04
N PHE A 82 -15.77 -9.71 -12.56
CA PHE A 82 -15.01 -10.11 -13.75
C PHE A 82 -13.55 -10.38 -13.37
N LYS A 83 -13.04 -11.54 -13.82
CA LYS A 83 -11.62 -11.89 -13.70
C LYS A 83 -10.91 -11.35 -14.93
N SER A 84 -9.99 -10.41 -14.75
CA SER A 84 -9.12 -9.90 -15.81
C SER A 84 -7.82 -10.70 -15.85
N ASP A 85 -7.21 -10.80 -17.04
CA ASP A 85 -5.87 -11.37 -17.16
C ASP A 85 -4.84 -10.41 -16.53
N SER A 86 -3.95 -10.95 -15.71
CA SER A 86 -2.72 -10.26 -15.30
C SER A 86 -1.76 -10.15 -16.47
N VAL A 87 -0.71 -9.34 -16.32
CA VAL A 87 0.44 -9.29 -17.26
C VAL A 87 1.03 -10.69 -17.51
N THR A 88 0.90 -11.60 -16.54
CA THR A 88 1.39 -12.99 -16.59
C THR A 88 0.35 -14.02 -17.08
N GLY A 89 -0.84 -13.57 -17.51
CA GLY A 89 -1.94 -14.45 -17.95
C GLY A 89 -2.66 -15.20 -16.82
N THR A 90 -2.40 -14.83 -15.56
CA THR A 90 -3.12 -15.37 -14.40
C THR A 90 -4.31 -14.49 -14.09
N LYS A 91 -5.45 -15.09 -13.78
CA LYS A 91 -6.67 -14.34 -13.49
C LYS A 91 -6.56 -13.61 -12.15
N ILE A 92 -6.58 -12.28 -12.18
CA ILE A 92 -6.70 -11.42 -11.00
C ILE A 92 -8.06 -10.73 -11.01
N HIS A 93 -8.52 -10.32 -9.82
CA HIS A 93 -9.78 -9.59 -9.70
C HIS A 93 -9.64 -8.25 -10.44
N GLN A 94 -10.52 -7.98 -11.40
CA GLN A 94 -10.41 -6.80 -12.27
C GLN A 94 -10.44 -5.49 -11.49
N GLY A 95 -11.40 -5.30 -10.58
CA GLY A 95 -11.46 -4.07 -9.77
C GLY A 95 -10.18 -3.81 -8.95
N PHE A 96 -9.53 -4.84 -8.38
CA PHE A 96 -8.27 -4.64 -7.66
C PHE A 96 -7.11 -4.28 -8.59
N LYS A 97 -7.08 -4.89 -9.79
CA LYS A 97 -6.11 -4.56 -10.82
C LYS A 97 -6.27 -3.11 -11.27
N GLU A 98 -7.49 -2.69 -11.58
CA GLU A 98 -7.79 -1.32 -12.03
C GLU A 98 -7.39 -0.28 -11.00
N GLU A 99 -7.66 -0.52 -9.71
CA GLU A 99 -7.21 0.37 -8.64
C GLU A 99 -5.68 0.46 -8.53
N VAL A 100 -4.96 -0.65 -8.73
CA VAL A 100 -3.49 -0.64 -8.70
C VAL A 100 -2.92 0.01 -9.96
N ASP A 101 -3.46 -0.28 -11.14
CA ASP A 101 -3.01 0.26 -12.42
C ASP A 101 -3.01 1.79 -12.43
N LYS A 102 -3.95 2.42 -11.70
CA LYS A 102 -4.02 3.89 -11.52
C LYS A 102 -2.75 4.48 -10.90
N ILE A 103 -2.11 3.77 -9.97
CA ILE A 103 -0.98 4.28 -9.18
C ILE A 103 0.34 3.53 -9.45
N TYR A 104 0.30 2.43 -10.20
CA TYR A 104 1.42 1.48 -10.35
C TYR A 104 2.70 2.18 -10.79
N ASN A 105 2.66 2.90 -11.93
CA ASN A 105 3.85 3.55 -12.49
C ASN A 105 4.46 4.58 -11.53
N GLU A 106 3.62 5.36 -10.83
CA GLU A 106 4.12 6.34 -9.87
C GLU A 106 4.77 5.69 -8.65
N VAL A 107 4.20 4.58 -8.17
CA VAL A 107 4.78 3.80 -7.07
C VAL A 107 6.09 3.16 -7.51
N GLU A 108 6.12 2.52 -8.68
CA GLU A 108 7.30 1.88 -9.27
C GLU A 108 8.45 2.89 -9.41
N ASP A 109 8.21 4.03 -10.06
CA ASP A 109 9.19 5.11 -10.23
C ASP A 109 9.79 5.56 -8.89
N LYS A 110 8.99 5.64 -7.82
CA LYS A 110 9.50 6.03 -6.49
C LYS A 110 10.27 4.92 -5.79
N VAL A 111 9.90 3.67 -6.01
CA VAL A 111 10.60 2.50 -5.47
C VAL A 111 11.96 2.32 -6.15
N GLU A 112 12.05 2.50 -7.47
CA GLU A 112 13.31 2.39 -8.22
C GLU A 112 14.39 3.38 -7.74
N LEU A 113 13.97 4.54 -7.23
CA LEU A 113 14.86 5.55 -6.63
C LEU A 113 15.40 5.16 -5.23
N GLN A 114 15.07 3.97 -4.73
CA GLN A 114 15.46 3.48 -3.39
C GLN A 114 16.30 2.18 -3.48
N PRO A 115 17.39 2.15 -4.26
CA PRO A 115 18.17 0.93 -4.48
C PRO A 115 18.75 0.38 -3.17
N GLY A 116 18.79 -0.95 -3.06
CA GLY A 116 19.38 -1.66 -1.92
C GLY A 116 18.51 -1.71 -0.65
N LYS A 117 17.33 -1.08 -0.64
CA LYS A 117 16.40 -1.14 0.50
C LYS A 117 15.46 -2.33 0.39
N LYS A 118 15.07 -2.89 1.53
CA LYS A 118 14.05 -3.93 1.58
C LYS A 118 12.66 -3.29 1.44
N ILE A 119 11.87 -3.77 0.49
CA ILE A 119 10.51 -3.28 0.25
C ILE A 119 9.51 -4.18 0.98
N TRP A 120 8.52 -3.55 1.60
CA TRP A 120 7.42 -4.20 2.31
C TRP A 120 6.11 -3.58 1.83
N ALA A 121 5.09 -4.40 1.61
CA ALA A 121 3.76 -3.94 1.26
C ALA A 121 2.75 -4.33 2.35
N CYS A 122 1.82 -3.43 2.66
CA CYS A 122 0.74 -3.71 3.60
C CYS A 122 -0.52 -2.90 3.30
N GLY A 123 -1.67 -3.38 3.75
CA GLY A 123 -2.93 -2.68 3.63
C GLY A 123 -4.04 -3.46 4.31
N HIS A 124 -5.19 -2.81 4.49
CA HIS A 124 -6.37 -3.41 5.10
C HIS A 124 -7.54 -3.41 4.10
N SER A 125 -8.35 -4.47 4.11
CA SER A 125 -9.48 -4.65 3.19
C SER A 125 -9.02 -4.55 1.72
N LEU A 126 -9.64 -3.71 0.87
CA LEU A 126 -9.19 -3.44 -0.51
C LEU A 126 -7.70 -3.10 -0.58
N GLY A 127 -7.18 -2.31 0.37
CA GLY A 127 -5.76 -1.96 0.42
C GLY A 127 -4.86 -3.18 0.62
N GLY A 128 -5.35 -4.24 1.27
CA GLY A 128 -4.63 -5.51 1.37
C GLY A 128 -4.52 -6.23 0.03
N ALA A 129 -5.55 -6.17 -0.80
CA ALA A 129 -5.53 -6.71 -2.16
C ALA A 129 -4.57 -5.91 -3.05
N MET A 130 -4.64 -4.58 -3.02
CA MET A 130 -3.71 -3.70 -3.74
C MET A 130 -2.26 -3.97 -3.34
N ALA A 131 -1.99 -4.08 -2.03
CA ALA A 131 -0.67 -4.39 -1.51
C ALA A 131 -0.15 -5.76 -1.95
N THR A 132 -1.03 -6.73 -2.21
CA THR A 132 -0.66 -8.06 -2.72
C THR A 132 -0.27 -8.02 -4.18
N ILE A 133 -0.92 -7.17 -4.99
CA ILE A 133 -0.58 -7.01 -6.41
C ILE A 133 0.73 -6.23 -6.58
N LEU A 134 1.00 -5.25 -5.72
CA LEU A 134 2.22 -4.44 -5.74
C LEU A 134 3.48 -5.16 -5.20
N ALA A 135 3.31 -6.27 -4.48
CA ALA A 135 4.39 -6.99 -3.79
C ALA A 135 5.09 -8.02 -4.70
#